data_AF-A0ABD2VUJ7-F1
#
_entry.id   AF-A0ABD2VUJ7-F1
#
_cell.length_a   1.000
_cell.length_b   1.000
_cell.length_c   1.000
_cell.angle_alpha   90.00
_cell.angle_beta   90.00
_cell.angle_gamma   90.00
#
_symmetry.space_group_name_H-M   'P 1'
#
loop_
_entity.id
_entity.type
_entity.pdbx_description
1 polymer ?
#
loop_
_entity_poly.entity_id
_entity_poly.type
_entity_poly.pdbx_seq_one_letter_code
_entity_poly.pdbx_strand_id
1 'polypeptide(L)'
;MKNRAYHSGINQSLYKAMLGFEPRVGLSSPFLPNEVAVKINNEDELWSVIDNIKQGQKRTSIEEDRTVSRPFEEDEIVSSLIEEDKIASRPIEEDRTVSPRLSDKNNSNIFVARKRAAEALPHQAKRMKHRSDKLHNPVTIGDCVIVPIPDVDSAKSDLRNIIVVTASTEKVLKMASEFNVCQQKFLQKSDVPTTALSLRTLATQQSHAGGQGYFECSCRSYCNTKICICRKNNVLCNSQCHSSVTCCNK
;
A
#
# COMPACT_ATOMS: atom_id res chain seq x y z
N MET A 1 1.69 0.00 23.32
CA MET A 1 0.33 0.01 22.75
C MET A 1 0.34 0.84 21.46
N LYS A 2 0.10 0.23 20.29
CA LYS A 2 0.40 0.83 18.96
C LYS A 2 -0.44 2.09 18.62
N ASN A 3 -1.67 2.18 19.11
CA ASN A 3 -2.59 3.27 18.72
C ASN A 3 -2.50 4.52 19.60
N ARG A 4 -1.85 4.42 20.77
CA ARG A 4 -1.72 5.50 21.75
C ARG A 4 -0.40 6.27 21.64
N ALA A 5 0.61 5.66 21.02
CA ALA A 5 1.90 6.29 20.81
C ALA A 5 1.80 7.50 19.87
N TYR A 6 2.65 8.49 20.11
CA TYR A 6 2.77 9.65 19.23
C TYR A 6 3.42 9.26 17.91
N HIS A 7 2.78 9.60 16.78
CA HIS A 7 3.32 9.36 15.46
C HIS A 7 3.88 10.67 14.89
N SER A 8 5.21 10.75 14.82
CA SER A 8 5.96 11.96 14.44
C SER A 8 5.68 12.47 13.02
N GLY A 9 5.09 11.64 12.15
CA GLY A 9 4.68 12.03 10.81
C GLY A 9 3.36 12.80 10.74
N ILE A 10 2.40 12.49 11.61
CA ILE A 10 1.06 13.11 11.62
C ILE A 10 0.88 14.05 12.83
N ASN A 11 1.94 14.23 13.63
CA ASN A 11 1.99 15.03 14.84
C ASN A 11 0.90 14.74 15.90
N GLN A 12 0.43 13.49 15.97
CA GLN A 12 -0.50 13.02 17.00
C GLN A 12 -0.55 11.48 17.04
N SER A 13 -1.33 10.92 17.96
CA SER A 13 -1.57 9.47 17.98
C SER A 13 -2.52 9.04 16.86
N LEU A 14 -2.36 7.82 16.36
CA LEU A 14 -3.29 7.20 15.40
C LEU A 14 -4.73 7.23 15.92
N TYR A 15 -4.90 6.97 17.21
CA TYR A 15 -6.19 7.04 17.88
C TYR A 15 -6.83 8.43 17.78
N LYS A 16 -6.08 9.49 18.10
CA LYS A 16 -6.58 10.87 18.02
C LYS A 16 -6.90 11.29 16.61
N ALA A 17 -6.08 10.91 15.63
CA ALA A 17 -6.33 11.20 14.23
C ALA A 17 -7.62 10.53 13.71
N MET A 18 -7.92 9.32 14.17
CA MET A 18 -9.11 8.56 13.77
C MET A 18 -10.39 9.04 14.46
N LEU A 19 -10.31 9.27 15.78
CA LEU A 19 -11.47 9.43 16.67
C LEU A 19 -11.65 10.86 17.18
N GLY A 20 -10.69 11.76 16.96
CA GLY A 20 -10.79 13.18 17.32
C GLY A 20 -10.48 13.51 18.77
N PHE A 21 -10.19 12.53 19.63
CA PHE A 21 -9.85 12.74 21.04
C PHE A 21 -8.71 11.85 21.51
N GLU A 22 -8.06 12.22 22.61
CA GLU A 22 -6.96 11.44 23.17
C GLU A 22 -7.46 10.10 23.76
N PRO A 23 -6.69 9.00 23.61
CA PRO A 23 -7.03 7.72 24.20
C PRO A 23 -7.01 7.82 25.73
N ARG A 24 -8.17 7.53 26.33
CA ARG A 24 -8.38 7.51 27.78
C ARG A 24 -8.17 6.10 28.34
N VAL A 25 -7.85 6.01 29.63
CA VAL A 25 -7.64 4.75 30.35
C VAL A 25 -8.67 4.68 31.48
N GLY A 26 -9.26 3.51 31.71
CA GLY A 26 -10.32 3.32 32.70
C GLY A 26 -11.71 3.78 32.24
N LEU A 27 -12.64 3.95 33.18
CA LEU A 27 -14.04 4.29 32.92
C LEU A 27 -14.29 5.75 32.48
N SER A 28 -13.24 6.58 32.46
CA SER A 28 -13.29 7.93 31.91
C SER A 28 -13.52 7.89 30.40
N SER A 29 -14.78 7.88 29.99
CA SER A 29 -15.19 7.92 28.58
C SER A 29 -16.08 9.14 28.32
N PRO A 30 -16.15 9.64 27.08
CA PRO A 30 -17.11 10.71 26.74
C PRO A 30 -18.57 10.26 26.87
N PHE A 31 -18.83 8.95 26.96
CA PHE A 31 -20.16 8.36 27.07
C PHE A 31 -20.60 8.13 28.52
N LEU A 32 -19.68 8.27 29.48
CA LEU A 32 -19.95 8.12 30.90
C LEU A 32 -19.53 9.40 31.62
N PRO A 33 -20.48 10.21 32.14
CA PRO A 33 -20.15 11.42 32.88
C PRO A 33 -19.19 11.11 34.04
N ASN A 34 -18.18 11.97 34.24
CA ASN A 34 -17.19 11.77 35.30
C ASN A 34 -17.83 11.65 36.70
N GLU A 35 -18.96 12.32 36.92
CA GLU A 35 -19.74 12.27 38.17
C GLU A 35 -20.32 10.87 38.45
N VAL A 36 -20.67 10.12 37.41
CA VAL A 36 -21.17 8.74 37.51
C VAL A 36 -19.99 7.78 37.62
N ALA A 37 -18.91 8.03 36.88
CA ALA A 37 -17.70 7.21 36.92
C ALA A 37 -17.03 7.15 38.30
N VAL A 38 -17.10 8.24 39.09
CA VAL A 38 -16.54 8.29 40.46
C VAL A 38 -17.39 7.53 41.49
N LYS A 39 -18.67 7.28 41.18
CA LYS A 39 -19.61 6.60 42.10
C LYS A 39 -19.64 5.09 41.91
N ILE A 40 -19.11 4.59 40.79
CA ILE A 40 -19.07 3.16 40.49
C ILE A 40 -17.89 2.56 41.25
N ASN A 41 -18.21 1.77 42.27
CA ASN A 41 -17.22 1.07 43.08
C ASN A 41 -17.15 -0.43 42.75
N ASN A 42 -18.24 -1.01 42.24
CA ASN A 42 -18.38 -2.44 41.95
C ASN A 42 -18.89 -2.72 40.54
N GLU A 43 -18.68 -3.94 40.04
CA GLU A 43 -19.09 -4.35 38.68
C GLU A 43 -20.61 -4.35 38.48
N ASP A 44 -21.39 -4.68 39.52
CA ASP A 44 -22.86 -4.67 39.46
C ASP A 44 -23.44 -3.26 39.25
N GLU A 45 -22.79 -2.25 39.84
CA GLU A 45 -23.17 -0.85 39.66
C GLU A 45 -22.89 -0.40 38.23
N LEU A 46 -21.77 -0.85 37.63
CA LEU A 46 -21.46 -0.61 36.23
C LEU A 46 -22.50 -1.23 35.30
N TRP A 47 -22.92 -2.48 35.56
CA TRP A 47 -23.97 -3.16 34.80
C TRP A 47 -25.29 -2.39 34.82
N SER A 48 -25.68 -1.89 35.99
CA SER A 48 -26.90 -1.09 36.14
C SER A 48 -26.86 0.20 35.30
N VAL A 49 -25.71 0.88 35.25
CA VAL A 49 -25.54 2.11 34.46
C VAL A 49 -25.58 1.80 32.95
N ILE A 50 -24.94 0.72 32.52
CA ILE A 50 -24.96 0.28 31.12
C ILE A 50 -26.39 -0.08 30.68
N ASP A 51 -27.15 -0.79 31.52
CA ASP A 51 -28.53 -1.17 31.20
C ASP A 51 -29.47 0.04 31.16
N ASN A 52 -29.27 1.01 32.05
CA ASN A 52 -29.99 2.28 31.99
C ASN A 52 -29.71 3.05 30.68
N ILE A 53 -28.46 3.06 30.20
CA ILE A 53 -28.09 3.68 28.91
C ILE A 53 -28.75 2.94 27.74
N LYS A 54 -28.77 1.60 27.74
CA LYS A 54 -29.42 0.78 26.71
C LYS A 54 -30.94 0.97 26.68
N GLN A 55 -31.58 1.05 27.84
CA GLN A 55 -33.03 1.25 27.95
C GLN A 55 -33.45 2.66 27.48
N GLY A 56 -32.59 3.67 27.69
CA GLY A 56 -32.79 5.02 27.15
C GLY A 56 -32.79 5.10 25.63
N GLN A 57 -32.06 4.21 24.94
CA GLN A 57 -32.06 4.11 23.46
C GLN A 57 -33.29 3.37 22.92
N LYS A 58 -33.94 2.52 23.72
CA LYS A 58 -35.07 1.67 23.30
C LYS A 58 -36.43 2.39 23.31
N ARG A 59 -36.54 3.59 23.88
CA ARG A 59 -37.80 4.36 23.97
C ARG A 59 -38.19 5.14 22.70
N THR A 60 -37.41 5.06 21.62
CA THR A 60 -37.74 5.70 20.32
C THR A 60 -37.85 4.69 19.18
N SER A 61 -38.67 3.64 19.32
CA SER A 61 -39.23 2.88 18.19
C SER A 61 -40.31 1.90 18.68
N ILE A 62 -41.57 2.31 18.57
CA ILE A 62 -42.69 1.42 18.25
C ILE A 62 -43.14 1.98 16.87
N GLU A 63 -43.34 1.24 15.79
CA GLU A 63 -44.02 -0.05 15.59
C GLU A 63 -43.54 -0.72 14.29
N GLU A 64 -43.74 -2.06 14.26
CA GLU A 64 -44.06 -2.87 13.07
C GLU A 64 -42.94 -3.15 12.05
N ASP A 65 -42.71 -4.37 11.55
CA ASP A 65 -43.43 -5.64 11.67
C ASP A 65 -42.55 -6.77 11.08
N ARG A 66 -42.74 -7.98 11.62
CA ARG A 66 -42.54 -9.32 11.03
C ARG A 66 -41.27 -9.67 10.23
N THR A 67 -40.41 -10.43 10.92
CA THR A 67 -39.97 -11.80 10.57
C THR A 67 -39.91 -12.21 9.09
N VAL A 68 -38.74 -12.66 8.63
CA VAL A 68 -38.43 -14.08 8.36
C VAL A 68 -36.96 -14.19 7.91
N SER A 69 -36.23 -15.11 8.55
CA SER A 69 -34.87 -15.51 8.17
C SER A 69 -34.92 -16.48 6.99
N ARG A 70 -34.04 -16.34 5.97
CA ARG A 70 -33.27 -17.43 5.30
C ARG A 70 -32.40 -16.95 4.11
N PRO A 71 -31.43 -17.73 3.61
CA PRO A 71 -30.00 -17.36 3.59
C PRO A 71 -29.34 -17.26 2.19
N PHE A 72 -28.09 -16.73 2.19
CA PHE A 72 -26.97 -16.90 1.24
C PHE A 72 -27.23 -17.55 -0.14
N GLU A 73 -26.90 -16.82 -1.21
CA GLU A 73 -26.27 -17.37 -2.43
C GLU A 73 -25.23 -16.38 -2.98
N GLU A 74 -24.12 -16.94 -3.49
CA GLU A 74 -22.96 -16.29 -4.10
C GLU A 74 -23.19 -15.98 -5.60
N ASP A 75 -22.19 -15.37 -6.21
CA ASP A 75 -21.95 -15.11 -7.65
C ASP A 75 -22.53 -13.77 -8.16
N GLU A 76 -21.83 -12.92 -8.93
CA GLU A 76 -20.77 -13.17 -9.90
C GLU A 76 -20.06 -11.83 -10.25
N ILE A 77 -18.76 -11.87 -10.56
CA ILE A 77 -17.99 -10.72 -11.07
C ILE A 77 -18.02 -10.74 -12.60
N VAL A 78 -18.36 -9.61 -13.25
CA VAL A 78 -17.95 -9.35 -14.63
C VAL A 78 -17.24 -8.00 -14.73
N SER A 79 -15.98 -8.09 -15.16
CA SER A 79 -15.09 -6.99 -15.53
C SER A 79 -15.44 -6.42 -16.91
N SER A 80 -15.25 -5.11 -17.08
CA SER A 80 -14.73 -4.56 -18.34
C SER A 80 -13.97 -3.25 -18.08
N LEU A 81 -12.71 -3.26 -18.51
CA LEU A 81 -11.77 -2.13 -18.58
C LEU A 81 -12.20 -1.11 -19.66
N ILE A 82 -11.80 0.16 -19.52
CA ILE A 82 -11.03 0.95 -20.52
C ILE A 82 -10.74 2.38 -19.96
N GLU A 83 -9.43 2.66 -19.87
CA GLU A 83 -8.65 3.88 -20.15
C GLU A 83 -8.96 5.28 -19.56
N GLU A 84 -7.88 6.05 -19.54
CA GLU A 84 -7.52 7.18 -18.67
C GLU A 84 -8.17 8.54 -18.99
N ASP A 85 -7.92 9.47 -18.07
CA ASP A 85 -8.03 10.93 -18.18
C ASP A 85 -9.42 11.58 -18.16
N LYS A 86 -9.83 11.97 -16.94
CA LYS A 86 -10.10 13.38 -16.59
C LYS A 86 -10.45 13.52 -15.11
N ILE A 87 -9.64 14.30 -14.41
CA ILE A 87 -9.96 14.88 -13.10
C ILE A 87 -11.19 15.77 -13.28
N ALA A 88 -12.35 15.28 -12.87
CA ALA A 88 -13.53 16.10 -12.63
C ALA A 88 -14.21 15.58 -11.36
N SER A 89 -14.23 16.44 -10.35
CA SER A 89 -14.89 16.25 -9.07
C SER A 89 -16.33 15.79 -9.29
N ARG A 90 -16.61 14.50 -9.09
CA ARG A 90 -17.98 13.99 -9.02
C ARG A 90 -18.38 13.85 -7.54
N PRO A 91 -19.57 14.33 -7.15
CA PRO A 91 -20.06 14.14 -5.80
C PRO A 91 -20.35 12.66 -5.60
N ILE A 92 -19.80 12.08 -4.54
CA ILE A 92 -20.11 10.71 -4.12
C ILE A 92 -21.52 10.77 -3.52
N GLU A 93 -22.46 10.06 -4.14
CA GLU A 93 -23.80 9.86 -3.61
C GLU A 93 -23.75 9.17 -2.25
N GLU A 94 -24.58 9.66 -1.34
CA GLU A 94 -24.69 9.20 0.04
C GLU A 94 -25.25 7.78 0.10
N ASP A 95 -24.39 6.78 0.31
CA ASP A 95 -24.84 5.48 0.81
C ASP A 95 -25.13 5.60 2.31
N ARG A 96 -26.40 5.89 2.61
CA ARG A 96 -26.94 6.11 3.96
C ARG A 96 -27.20 4.76 4.64
N THR A 97 -26.19 4.20 5.28
CA THR A 97 -26.40 3.25 6.39
C THR A 97 -25.46 3.57 7.56
N VAL A 98 -25.71 4.72 8.21
CA VAL A 98 -25.11 5.02 9.53
C VAL A 98 -26.24 5.13 10.55
N SER A 99 -26.32 4.13 11.42
CA SER A 99 -27.20 4.14 12.59
C SER A 99 -26.78 5.27 13.56
N PRO A 100 -27.71 6.00 14.21
CA PRO A 100 -27.47 7.38 14.59
C PRO A 100 -27.16 7.57 16.08
N ARG A 101 -26.12 8.37 16.35
CA ARG A 101 -26.04 9.52 17.29
C ARG A 101 -24.60 9.74 17.76
N LEU A 102 -23.79 10.35 16.91
CA LEU A 102 -22.59 11.07 17.35
C LEU A 102 -23.02 12.52 17.56
N SER A 103 -22.94 13.00 18.80
CA SER A 103 -23.07 14.44 19.09
C SER A 103 -22.19 15.24 18.13
N ASP A 104 -22.71 16.26 17.46
CA ASP A 104 -22.04 17.03 16.39
C ASP A 104 -20.60 17.48 16.73
N LYS A 105 -20.32 17.64 18.03
CA LYS A 105 -18.99 17.95 18.58
C LYS A 105 -17.93 16.87 18.29
N ASN A 106 -18.29 15.59 18.30
CA ASN A 106 -17.35 14.49 18.06
C ASN A 106 -16.96 14.41 16.57
N ASN A 107 -17.92 14.63 15.66
CA ASN A 107 -17.65 14.68 14.23
C ASN A 107 -16.77 15.88 13.86
N SER A 108 -17.04 17.05 14.45
CA SER A 108 -16.18 18.24 14.36
C SER A 108 -14.74 17.92 14.80
N ASN A 109 -14.57 17.27 15.95
CA ASN A 109 -13.24 16.92 16.46
C ASN A 109 -12.49 15.93 15.57
N ILE A 110 -13.18 14.94 14.99
CA ILE A 110 -12.60 14.00 14.02
C ILE A 110 -12.09 14.75 12.79
N PHE A 111 -12.91 15.64 12.23
CA PHE A 111 -12.52 16.42 11.05
C PHE A 111 -11.29 17.30 11.33
N VAL A 112 -11.27 18.00 12.47
CA VAL A 112 -10.14 18.84 12.87
C VAL A 112 -8.87 17.99 13.08
N ALA A 113 -8.98 16.84 13.73
CA ALA A 113 -7.83 15.95 13.94
C ALA A 113 -7.30 15.40 12.62
N ARG A 114 -8.17 14.98 11.70
CA ARG A 114 -7.77 14.51 10.36
C ARG A 114 -7.13 15.62 9.54
N LYS A 115 -7.68 16.83 9.59
CA LYS A 115 -7.11 18.01 8.92
C LYS A 115 -5.71 18.31 9.42
N ARG A 116 -5.50 18.32 10.75
CA ARG A 116 -4.17 18.51 11.35
C ARG A 116 -3.18 17.40 10.96
N ALA A 117 -3.62 16.15 10.89
CA ALA A 117 -2.78 15.05 10.38
C ALA A 117 -2.35 15.31 8.94
N ALA A 118 -3.30 15.69 8.08
CA ALA A 118 -3.05 15.97 6.67
C ALA A 118 -2.08 17.15 6.48
N GLU A 119 -2.22 18.20 7.29
CA GLU A 119 -1.30 19.35 7.31
C GLU A 119 0.12 18.97 7.77
N ALA A 120 0.29 17.93 8.59
CA ALA A 120 1.60 17.46 9.04
C ALA A 120 2.34 16.59 8.01
N LEU A 121 1.62 15.87 7.14
CA LEU A 121 2.20 15.05 6.06
C LEU A 121 3.18 15.82 5.15
N PRO A 122 2.90 17.04 4.65
CA PRO A 122 3.87 17.77 3.83
C PRO A 122 5.14 18.13 4.59
N HIS A 123 5.06 18.40 5.89
CA HIS A 123 6.25 18.63 6.72
C HIS A 123 7.08 17.36 6.87
N GLN A 124 6.43 16.20 7.04
CA GLN A 124 7.11 14.91 7.03
C GLN A 124 7.79 14.66 5.68
N ALA A 125 7.09 14.88 4.57
CA ALA A 125 7.64 14.73 3.23
C ALA A 125 8.86 15.63 3.00
N LYS A 126 8.81 16.90 3.44
CA LYS A 126 9.97 17.82 3.40
C LYS A 126 11.15 17.28 4.21
N ARG A 127 10.93 16.78 5.41
CA ARG A 127 11.98 16.19 6.26
C ARG A 127 12.57 14.93 5.63
N MET A 128 11.73 14.08 5.05
CA MET A 128 12.15 12.87 4.33
C MET A 128 13.02 13.22 3.12
N LYS A 129 12.57 14.20 2.31
CA LYS A 129 13.34 14.70 1.17
C LYS A 129 14.68 15.28 1.60
N HIS A 130 14.70 16.16 2.61
CA HIS A 130 15.95 16.75 3.10
C HIS A 130 16.94 15.69 3.61
N ARG A 131 16.44 14.66 4.31
CA ARG A 131 17.30 13.55 4.74
C ARG A 131 17.83 12.74 3.56
N SER A 132 17.00 12.50 2.55
CA SER A 132 17.39 11.82 1.31
C SER A 132 18.46 12.62 0.57
N ASP A 133 18.23 13.91 0.31
CA ASP A 133 19.15 14.80 -0.39
C ASP A 133 20.49 14.96 0.35
N LYS A 134 20.49 14.81 1.69
CA LYS A 134 21.71 14.81 2.50
C LYS A 134 22.50 13.49 2.39
N LEU A 135 21.80 12.36 2.20
CA LEU A 135 22.41 11.04 2.16
C LEU A 135 22.89 10.66 0.76
N HIS A 136 22.16 11.09 -0.26
CA HIS A 136 22.39 10.75 -1.66
C HIS A 136 22.87 11.99 -2.42
N ASN A 137 24.05 11.88 -3.04
CA ASN A 137 24.60 12.96 -3.84
C ASN A 137 23.71 13.23 -5.07
N PRO A 138 23.51 14.50 -5.47
CA PRO A 138 22.79 14.81 -6.68
C PRO A 138 23.53 14.23 -7.89
N VAL A 139 22.78 13.57 -8.77
CA VAL A 139 23.34 12.92 -9.96
C VAL A 139 23.06 13.77 -11.19
N THR A 140 24.10 14.04 -11.97
CA THR A 140 23.97 14.79 -13.22
C THR A 140 23.83 13.84 -14.42
N ILE A 141 23.39 14.37 -15.56
CA ILE A 141 23.28 13.58 -16.79
C ILE A 141 24.69 13.25 -17.29
N GLY A 142 24.94 11.97 -17.61
CA GLY A 142 26.23 11.48 -18.07
C GLY A 142 27.16 10.97 -16.96
N ASP A 143 26.70 10.93 -15.72
CA ASP A 143 27.45 10.27 -14.64
C ASP A 143 27.25 8.75 -14.71
N CYS A 144 28.31 8.03 -14.34
CA CYS A 144 28.25 6.57 -14.17
C CYS A 144 27.64 6.24 -12.80
N VAL A 145 26.66 5.35 -12.80
CA VAL A 145 26.00 4.84 -11.59
C VAL A 145 26.07 3.31 -11.57
N ILE A 146 26.18 2.75 -10.37
CA ILE A 146 26.18 1.32 -10.11
C ILE A 146 24.79 0.91 -9.65
N VAL A 147 24.13 0.06 -10.43
CA VAL A 147 22.81 -0.47 -10.12
C VAL A 147 22.96 -1.94 -9.70
N PRO A 148 22.47 -2.32 -8.51
CA PRO A 148 22.47 -3.72 -8.07
C PRO A 148 21.45 -4.52 -8.90
N ILE A 149 21.83 -5.74 -9.27
CA ILE A 149 20.96 -6.72 -9.92
C ILE A 149 20.23 -7.49 -8.82
N PRO A 150 18.90 -7.69 -8.93
CA PRO A 150 18.19 -8.52 -7.98
C PRO A 150 18.68 -9.97 -8.04
N ASP A 151 18.67 -10.66 -6.89
CA ASP A 151 19.14 -12.05 -6.78
C ASP A 151 18.40 -13.00 -7.74
N VAL A 152 17.14 -12.72 -8.06
CA VAL A 152 16.34 -13.51 -9.02
C VAL A 152 16.89 -13.45 -10.44
N ASP A 153 17.50 -12.34 -10.84
CA ASP A 153 18.02 -12.14 -12.20
C ASP A 153 19.55 -12.37 -12.27
N SER A 154 20.19 -12.84 -11.20
CA SER A 154 21.63 -13.12 -11.15
C SER A 154 21.92 -14.58 -10.78
N ALA A 155 22.82 -15.23 -11.51
CA ALA A 155 23.38 -16.51 -11.10
C ALA A 155 24.48 -16.30 -10.05
N LYS A 156 24.83 -17.36 -9.31
CA LYS A 156 25.93 -17.32 -8.32
C LYS A 156 27.28 -16.89 -8.91
N SER A 157 27.49 -17.11 -10.21
CA SER A 157 28.68 -16.73 -10.95
C SER A 157 28.66 -15.30 -11.48
N ASP A 158 27.50 -14.64 -11.47
CA ASP A 158 27.31 -13.36 -12.14
C ASP A 158 27.75 -12.19 -11.25
N LEU A 159 28.06 -11.07 -11.90
CA LEU A 159 28.34 -9.82 -11.21
C LEU A 159 27.06 -9.30 -10.57
N ARG A 160 27.12 -8.90 -9.29
CA ARG A 160 25.95 -8.39 -8.55
C ARG A 160 25.48 -7.01 -9.00
N ASN A 161 26.29 -6.29 -9.77
CA ASN A 161 26.04 -4.91 -10.13
C ASN A 161 26.33 -4.66 -11.62
N ILE A 162 25.59 -3.71 -12.21
CA ILE A 162 25.78 -3.19 -13.56
C ILE A 162 26.14 -1.71 -13.49
N ILE A 163 27.08 -1.28 -14.32
CA ILE A 163 27.41 0.14 -14.50
C ILE A 163 26.54 0.71 -15.60
N VAL A 164 25.84 1.80 -15.31
CA VAL A 164 24.90 2.47 -16.22
C VAL A 164 25.25 3.95 -16.28
N VAL A 165 25.01 4.59 -17.43
CA VAL A 165 25.15 6.04 -17.60
C VAL A 165 23.79 6.71 -17.47
N THR A 166 23.70 7.77 -16.68
CA THR A 166 22.44 8.52 -16.51
C THR A 166 22.07 9.29 -17.79
N ALA A 167 20.90 9.00 -18.34
CA ALA A 167 20.38 9.66 -19.54
C ALA A 167 19.39 10.81 -19.27
N SER A 168 18.68 10.77 -18.14
CA SER A 168 17.66 11.76 -17.74
C SER A 168 17.61 11.91 -16.23
N THR A 169 17.36 13.11 -15.73
CA THR A 169 17.29 13.43 -14.29
C THR A 169 15.95 13.08 -13.66
N GLU A 170 14.85 13.13 -14.40
CA GLU A 170 13.49 13.01 -13.83
C GLU A 170 13.19 11.64 -13.22
N LYS A 171 13.63 10.57 -13.88
CA LYS A 171 13.40 9.19 -13.42
C LYS A 171 14.47 8.72 -12.41
N VAL A 172 15.65 9.31 -12.46
CA VAL A 172 16.79 8.97 -11.59
C VAL A 172 16.54 9.40 -10.14
N LEU A 173 15.84 10.52 -9.92
CA LEU A 173 15.52 11.01 -8.58
C LEU A 173 14.61 10.08 -7.75
N LYS A 174 13.78 9.26 -8.40
CA LYS A 174 12.94 8.28 -7.68
C LYS A 174 13.74 7.07 -7.19
N MET A 175 14.83 6.75 -7.87
CA MET A 175 15.66 5.56 -7.61
C MET A 175 16.99 5.92 -6.92
N ALA A 176 17.19 7.16 -6.47
CA ALA A 176 18.47 7.62 -5.91
C ALA A 176 18.96 6.84 -4.68
N SER A 177 18.04 6.15 -3.99
CA SER A 177 18.35 5.20 -2.90
C SER A 177 18.77 3.81 -3.37
N GLU A 178 18.54 3.49 -4.64
CA GLU A 178 18.68 2.15 -5.22
C GLU A 178 19.99 1.96 -5.99
N PHE A 179 20.76 3.04 -6.23
CA PHE A 179 22.03 2.98 -6.93
C PHE A 179 23.09 3.86 -6.27
N ASN A 180 24.36 3.58 -6.57
CA ASN A 180 25.49 4.37 -6.07
C ASN A 180 26.19 5.11 -7.21
N VAL A 181 26.57 6.36 -6.99
CA VAL A 181 27.33 7.14 -7.99
C VAL A 181 28.78 6.65 -8.03
N CYS A 182 29.29 6.36 -9.22
CA CYS A 182 30.70 6.05 -9.42
C CYS A 182 31.54 7.33 -9.24
N GLN A 183 32.67 7.22 -8.53
CA GLN A 183 33.64 8.31 -8.45
C GLN A 183 34.38 8.54 -9.78
N GLN A 184 34.51 7.50 -10.59
CA GLN A 184 35.19 7.52 -11.88
C GLN A 184 34.19 7.33 -13.03
N LYS A 185 34.45 7.99 -14.16
CA LYS A 185 33.64 7.85 -15.38
C LYS A 185 34.21 6.72 -16.23
N PHE A 186 33.59 5.54 -16.15
CA PHE A 186 33.98 4.35 -16.91
C PHE A 186 33.39 4.29 -18.31
N LEU A 187 32.20 4.89 -18.49
CA LEU A 187 31.45 4.86 -19.73
C LEU A 187 31.01 6.28 -20.09
N GLN A 188 31.08 6.60 -21.37
CA GLN A 188 30.51 7.82 -21.93
C GLN A 188 29.16 7.53 -22.56
N LYS A 189 28.35 8.57 -22.77
CA LYS A 189 27.04 8.43 -23.43
C LYS A 189 27.15 7.84 -24.85
N SER A 190 28.29 8.01 -25.52
CA SER A 190 28.59 7.40 -26.82
C SER A 190 28.75 5.88 -26.77
N ASP A 191 29.16 5.34 -25.63
CA ASP A 191 29.55 3.94 -25.49
C ASP A 191 28.34 3.05 -25.17
N VAL A 192 27.20 3.67 -24.87
CA VAL A 192 25.96 3.00 -24.48
C VAL A 192 24.97 3.04 -25.66
N PRO A 193 24.36 1.90 -26.02
CA PRO A 193 23.37 1.86 -27.09
C PRO A 193 22.15 2.74 -26.75
N THR A 194 21.64 3.47 -27.74
CA THR A 194 20.46 4.36 -27.59
C THR A 194 19.15 3.59 -27.37
N THR A 195 19.13 2.29 -27.66
CA THR A 195 17.95 1.44 -27.48
C THR A 195 17.63 1.28 -26.00
N ALA A 196 16.36 1.49 -25.64
CA ALA A 196 15.89 1.24 -24.28
C ALA A 196 15.95 -0.26 -23.96
N LEU A 197 16.82 -0.63 -23.02
CA LEU A 197 16.96 -1.99 -22.51
C LEU A 197 16.52 -2.05 -21.04
N SER A 198 15.90 -3.15 -20.65
CA SER A 198 15.55 -3.39 -19.24
C SER A 198 16.76 -3.88 -18.46
N LEU A 199 16.80 -3.62 -17.14
CA LEU A 199 17.86 -4.13 -16.26
C LEU A 199 17.99 -5.66 -16.34
N ARG A 200 16.88 -6.39 -16.42
CA ARG A 200 16.86 -7.85 -16.59
C ARG A 200 17.54 -8.28 -17.90
N THR A 201 17.23 -7.61 -19.00
CA THR A 201 17.83 -7.92 -20.31
C THR A 201 19.35 -7.71 -20.27
N LEU A 202 19.79 -6.62 -19.66
CA LEU A 202 21.23 -6.33 -19.48
C LEU A 202 21.90 -7.36 -18.56
N ALA A 203 21.27 -7.71 -17.44
CA ALA A 203 21.77 -8.75 -16.53
C ALA A 203 21.92 -10.10 -17.24
N THR A 204 20.93 -10.47 -18.06
CA THR A 204 20.94 -11.71 -18.86
C THR A 204 22.06 -11.70 -19.90
N GLN A 205 22.29 -10.56 -20.57
CA GLN A 205 23.36 -10.40 -21.57
C GLN A 205 24.76 -10.42 -20.94
N GLN A 206 24.90 -9.91 -19.71
CA GLN A 206 26.17 -9.91 -18.97
C GLN A 206 26.46 -11.25 -18.30
N SER A 207 25.42 -12.05 -18.01
CA SER A 207 25.54 -13.37 -17.39
C SER A 207 26.27 -14.34 -18.31
N HIS A 208 27.29 -15.02 -17.78
CA HIS A 208 27.99 -16.08 -18.50
C HIS A 208 27.11 -17.32 -18.72
N ALA A 209 26.15 -17.54 -17.83
CA ALA A 209 25.24 -18.69 -17.87
C ALA A 209 23.88 -18.35 -18.50
N GLY A 210 23.74 -17.17 -19.12
CA GLY A 210 22.53 -16.76 -19.83
C GLY A 210 21.36 -16.36 -18.92
N GLY A 211 21.63 -16.02 -17.65
CA GLY A 211 20.67 -15.49 -16.67
C GLY A 211 19.52 -16.44 -16.32
N GLN A 212 19.44 -16.90 -15.07
CA GLN A 212 18.27 -17.66 -14.58
C GLN A 212 17.09 -16.70 -14.29
N GLY A 213 16.61 -15.97 -15.30
CA GLY A 213 15.50 -15.03 -15.14
C GLY A 213 14.19 -15.71 -14.74
N TYR A 214 13.25 -14.94 -14.19
CA TYR A 214 11.90 -15.41 -13.93
C TYR A 214 11.09 -15.50 -15.23
N PHE A 215 10.69 -16.72 -15.59
CA PHE A 215 9.94 -16.96 -16.82
C PHE A 215 8.77 -17.89 -16.55
N GLU A 216 7.57 -17.33 -16.58
CA GLU A 216 6.30 -18.07 -16.47
C GLU A 216 5.36 -17.71 -17.62
N CYS A 217 4.51 -18.64 -18.03
CA CYS A 217 3.39 -18.33 -18.89
C CYS A 217 2.15 -17.97 -18.07
N SER A 218 1.38 -17.00 -18.54
CA SER A 218 0.07 -16.64 -17.97
C SER A 218 -1.09 -17.54 -18.44
N CYS A 219 -0.77 -18.72 -19.00
CA CYS A 219 -1.78 -19.65 -19.48
C CYS A 219 -2.56 -20.25 -18.30
N ARG A 220 -3.90 -20.17 -18.34
CA ARG A 220 -4.76 -20.79 -17.33
C ARG A 220 -4.93 -22.30 -17.51
N SER A 221 -4.73 -22.81 -18.72
CA SER A 221 -4.97 -24.21 -19.10
C SER A 221 -3.79 -24.79 -19.89
N TYR A 222 -4.02 -25.41 -21.05
CA TYR A 222 -3.03 -26.17 -21.82
C TYR A 222 -2.13 -25.27 -22.70
N CYS A 223 -0.82 -25.50 -22.65
CA CYS A 223 0.18 -24.75 -23.42
C CYS A 223 0.43 -25.36 -24.82
N ASN A 224 -0.62 -25.42 -25.66
CA ASN A 224 -0.54 -26.08 -26.96
C ASN A 224 -0.13 -25.19 -28.13
N THR A 225 -0.42 -23.90 -28.04
CA THR A 225 -0.21 -22.97 -29.15
C THR A 225 0.91 -21.98 -28.82
N LYS A 226 1.39 -21.25 -29.84
CA LYS A 226 2.33 -20.13 -29.68
C LYS A 226 1.73 -18.91 -28.93
N ILE A 227 0.51 -19.05 -28.40
CA ILE A 227 -0.07 -18.13 -27.42
C ILE A 227 0.66 -18.27 -26.08
N CYS A 228 1.08 -19.48 -25.73
CA CYS A 228 1.95 -19.70 -24.57
C CYS A 228 3.32 -19.08 -24.82
N ILE A 229 3.74 -18.19 -23.92
CA ILE A 229 5.03 -17.49 -23.99
C ILE A 229 6.19 -18.50 -23.96
N CYS A 230 6.08 -19.54 -23.12
CA CYS A 230 7.11 -20.58 -23.04
C CYS A 230 7.27 -21.31 -24.36
N ARG A 231 6.18 -21.82 -24.93
CA ARG A 231 6.21 -22.51 -26.21
C ARG A 231 6.63 -21.59 -27.36
N LYS A 232 6.24 -20.31 -27.34
CA LYS A 232 6.66 -19.30 -28.33
C LYS A 232 8.18 -19.09 -28.32
N ASN A 233 8.79 -19.10 -27.14
CA ASN A 233 10.23 -18.93 -26.95
C ASN A 233 10.99 -20.27 -26.99
N ASN A 234 10.34 -21.38 -27.35
CA ASN A 234 10.90 -22.74 -27.36
C ASN A 234 11.45 -23.19 -25.98
N VAL A 235 10.80 -22.77 -24.90
CA VAL A 235 11.11 -23.16 -23.52
C VAL A 235 9.97 -24.01 -22.95
N LEU A 236 10.33 -25.03 -22.17
CA LEU A 236 9.36 -25.90 -21.48
C LEU A 236 8.82 -25.20 -20.22
N CYS A 237 7.53 -25.38 -19.95
CA CYS A 237 6.85 -24.86 -18.78
C CYS A 237 7.30 -25.64 -17.53
N ASN A 238 7.77 -24.92 -16.53
CA ASN A 238 8.14 -25.48 -15.23
C ASN A 238 6.97 -25.44 -14.23
N SER A 239 7.21 -25.85 -12.99
CA SER A 239 6.22 -25.85 -11.91
C SER A 239 5.76 -24.46 -11.47
N GLN A 240 6.45 -23.38 -11.88
CA GLN A 240 6.00 -22.01 -11.58
C GLN A 240 4.91 -21.56 -12.55
N CYS A 241 4.92 -22.02 -13.80
CA CYS A 241 3.84 -21.77 -14.76
C CYS A 241 2.53 -22.43 -14.32
N HIS A 242 2.62 -23.67 -13.82
CA HIS A 242 1.48 -24.45 -13.40
C HIS A 242 1.85 -25.27 -12.17
N SER A 243 1.19 -24.99 -11.05
CA SER A 243 1.41 -25.66 -9.77
C SER A 243 0.88 -27.10 -9.74
N SER A 244 -0.18 -27.41 -10.50
CA SER A 244 -0.88 -28.71 -10.46
C SER A 244 -1.58 -29.14 -11.75
N VAL A 245 -1.67 -28.28 -12.77
CA VAL A 245 -2.39 -28.58 -14.01
C VAL A 245 -1.51 -29.39 -14.98
N THR A 246 -2.11 -30.34 -15.70
CA THR A 246 -1.46 -31.07 -16.78
C THR A 246 -1.12 -30.12 -17.93
N CYS A 247 0.10 -29.59 -17.91
CA CYS A 247 0.64 -28.78 -19.00
C CYS A 247 1.19 -29.68 -20.11
N CYS A 248 0.80 -29.40 -21.35
CA CYS A 248 1.25 -30.15 -22.54
C CYS A 248 2.64 -29.72 -23.05
N ASN A 249 3.21 -28.63 -22.51
CA ASN A 249 4.53 -28.10 -22.88
C ASN A 249 5.47 -28.24 -21.68
N LYS A 250 5.66 -29.46 -21.17
CA LYS A 250 6.58 -29.78 -20.07
C LYS A 250 7.89 -30.34 -20.60
#